data_AF-A0A839LKC5-F1
#
_entry.id   AF-A0A839LKC5-F1
#
_cell.length_a   1.000
_cell.length_b   1.000
_cell.length_c   1.000
_cell.angle_alpha   90.00
_cell.angle_beta   90.00
_cell.angle_gamma   90.00
#
_symmetry.space_group_name_H-M   'P 1'
#
loop_
_entity.id
_entity.type
_entity.pdbx_description
1 polymer ?
#
loop_
_entity_poly.entity_id
_entity_poly.type
_entity_poly.pdbx_seq_one_letter_code
_entity_poly.pdbx_strand_id
1 'polypeptide(L)' 'MDSPAPGQKTVVIYLNPRWQPDWAGETVFFNAEGDIVHAVLPRPGRAVIFDGSILHAALGVSRICTAARVTLMFKAGRSS' A
#
# COMPACT_ATOMS: atom_id res chain seq x y z
N MET A 1 -3.28 -1.97 9.85
CA MET A 1 -3.44 -3.43 10.01
C MET A 1 -4.81 -3.78 9.47
N ASP A 2 -4.89 -4.83 8.68
CA ASP A 2 -6.09 -5.17 7.90
C ASP A 2 -6.82 -6.41 8.42
N SER A 3 -6.07 -7.37 8.97
CA SER A 3 -6.60 -8.53 9.69
C SER A 3 -5.51 -9.10 10.60
N PRO A 4 -5.81 -9.42 11.87
CA PRO A 4 -4.87 -10.12 12.76
C PRO A 4 -4.83 -11.64 12.48
N ALA A 5 -5.72 -12.18 11.63
CA ALA A 5 -5.82 -13.61 11.38
C ALA A 5 -4.64 -14.11 10.52
N PRO A 6 -3.94 -15.18 10.93
CA PRO A 6 -2.86 -15.76 10.16
C PRO A 6 -3.30 -16.21 8.76
N GLY A 7 -2.42 -16.06 7.77
CA GLY A 7 -2.64 -16.58 6.42
C GLY A 7 -3.52 -15.72 5.52
N GLN A 8 -3.91 -14.52 5.97
CA GLN A 8 -4.58 -13.53 5.12
C GLN A 8 -3.52 -12.70 4.38
N LYS A 9 -3.69 -12.55 3.07
CA LYS A 9 -2.86 -11.68 2.24
C LYS A 9 -3.68 -10.51 1.72
N THR A 10 -3.05 -9.34 1.71
CA THR A 10 -3.59 -8.15 1.08
C THR A 10 -2.80 -7.87 -0.18
N VAL A 11 -3.51 -7.57 -1.26
CA VAL A 11 -2.94 -7.14 -2.54
C VAL A 11 -3.41 -5.71 -2.83
N VAL A 12 -2.49 -4.80 -3.11
CA VAL A 12 -2.79 -3.45 -3.59
C VAL A 12 -2.21 -3.28 -4.98
N ILE A 13 -3.04 -2.92 -5.95
CA ILE A 13 -2.65 -2.63 -7.33
C ILE A 13 -2.85 -1.14 -7.59
N TYR A 14 -1.80 -0.47 -8.07
CA TYR A 14 -1.82 0.95 -8.39
C TYR A 14 -2.27 1.16 -9.84
N LEU A 15 -3.44 1.78 -10.00
CA LEU A 15 -4.08 2.00 -11.31
C LEU A 15 -3.77 3.40 -11.87
N ASN A 16 -2.74 4.07 -11.33
CA ASN A 16 -2.37 5.42 -11.76
C ASN A 16 -1.65 5.35 -13.12
N PRO A 17 -2.08 6.07 -14.17
CA PRO A 17 -1.42 6.02 -15.48
C PRO A 17 0.02 6.54 -15.48
N ARG A 18 0.33 7.45 -14.55
CA ARG A 18 1.67 7.99 -14.32
C ARG A 18 1.85 8.27 -12.83
N TRP A 19 3.09 8.21 -12.34
CA TRP A 19 3.41 8.66 -10.99
C TRP A 19 4.81 9.26 -10.92
N GLN A 20 4.93 10.45 -10.36
CA GLN A 20 6.22 11.12 -10.13
C GLN A 20 6.63 10.95 -8.67
N PRO A 21 7.91 10.72 -8.35
CA PRO A 21 8.34 10.50 -6.96
C PRO A 21 8.01 11.66 -6.00
N ASP A 22 8.07 12.90 -6.46
CA ASP A 22 7.76 14.11 -5.70
C ASP A 22 6.26 14.31 -5.41
N TRP A 23 5.39 13.49 -6.01
CA TRP A 23 3.97 13.43 -5.67
C TRP A 23 3.68 12.67 -4.37
N ALA A 24 4.69 12.01 -3.78
CA ALA A 24 4.56 11.17 -2.60
C ALA A 24 3.48 10.07 -2.77
N GLY A 25 2.64 9.82 -1.75
CA GLY A 25 1.53 8.88 -1.83
C GLY A 25 1.94 7.41 -1.65
N GLU A 26 3.04 7.16 -0.96
CA GLU A 26 3.56 5.82 -0.69
C GLU A 26 2.56 5.00 0.13
N THR A 27 2.51 3.69 -0.14
CA THR A 27 2.12 2.74 0.90
C THR A 27 3.35 2.41 1.72
N VAL A 28 3.31 2.68 3.02
CA VAL A 28 4.41 2.43 3.96
C VAL A 28 4.10 1.28 4.90
N PHE A 29 5.15 0.59 5.33
CA PHE A 29 5.09 -0.55 6.24
C PHE A 29 5.97 -0.27 7.46
N PHE A 30 5.47 -0.66 8.63
CA PHE A 30 6.09 -0.35 9.91
C PHE A 30 6.69 -1.59 10.58
N ASN A 31 7.78 -1.40 11.33
CA ASN A 31 8.27 -2.40 12.29
C ASN A 31 7.46 -2.33 13.61
N ALA A 32 7.89 -3.12 14.61
CA ALA A 32 7.23 -3.17 15.92
C ALA A 32 7.43 -1.87 16.73
N GLU A 33 8.51 -1.14 16.46
CA GLU A 33 8.86 0.13 17.10
C GLU A 33 8.06 1.32 16.52
N GLY A 34 7.37 1.11 15.39
CA GLY A 34 6.59 2.15 14.72
C GLY A 34 7.38 2.95 13.67
N ASP A 35 8.59 2.53 13.32
CA ASP A 35 9.39 3.10 12.24
C ASP A 35 8.98 2.54 10.88
N ILE A 36 9.05 3.39 9.86
CA ILE A 36 8.86 2.98 8.48
C ILE A 36 10.08 2.18 8.02
N VAL A 37 9.89 0.91 7.67
CA VAL A 37 10.95 0.03 7.15
C VAL A 37 10.86 -0.21 5.65
N HIS A 38 9.70 0.08 5.05
CA HIS A 38 9.52 -0.04 3.61
C HIS A 38 8.48 0.96 3.08
N ALA A 39 8.73 1.53 1.91
CA ALA A 39 7.86 2.51 1.26
C ALA A 39 7.71 2.19 -0.23
N VAL A 40 6.46 2.14 -0.71
CA VAL A 40 6.14 1.76 -2.09
C VAL A 40 5.40 2.90 -2.77
N LEU A 41 6.09 3.58 -3.68
CA LEU A 41 5.47 4.56 -4.58
C LEU A 41 4.43 3.90 -5.50
N PRO A 42 3.29 4.56 -5.77
CA PRO A 42 2.17 3.99 -6.50
C PRO A 42 2.36 4.09 -8.03
N ARG A 43 3.46 3.49 -8.52
CA ARG A 43 3.83 3.45 -9.95
C ARG A 43 2.76 2.71 -10.79
N PRO A 44 2.57 3.09 -12.06
CA PRO A 44 1.59 2.46 -12.94
C PRO A 44 1.75 0.93 -13.02
N GLY A 45 0.65 0.19 -12.82
CA GLY A 45 0.62 -1.27 -12.93
C GLY A 45 1.36 -2.02 -11.83
N ARG A 46 1.92 -1.34 -10.84
CA ARG A 46 2.61 -1.98 -9.72
C ARG A 46 1.60 -2.65 -8.80
N ALA A 47 1.92 -3.88 -8.39
CA ALA A 47 1.23 -4.56 -7.30
C ALA A 47 2.17 -4.70 -6.10
N VAL A 48 1.61 -4.58 -4.89
CA VAL A 48 2.27 -4.96 -3.64
C VAL A 48 1.40 -5.99 -2.93
N ILE A 49 2.03 -7.09 -2.51
CA ILE A 49 1.38 -8.20 -1.79
C ILE A 49 2.07 -8.30 -0.45
N PHE A 50 1.29 -8.33 0.62
CA PHE A 50 1.82 -8.39 1.98
C PHE A 50 0.87 -9.16 2.89
N ASP A 51 1.40 -9.57 4.05
CA ASP A 51 0.59 -10.22 5.07
C ASP A 51 -0.37 -9.21 5.72
N GLY A 52 -1.65 -9.57 5.84
CA GLY A 52 -2.70 -8.67 6.37
C GLY A 52 -2.44 -8.19 7.81
N SER A 53 -1.59 -8.91 8.55
CA SER A 53 -1.16 -8.55 9.90
C SER A 53 -0.14 -7.40 9.94
N ILE A 54 0.57 -7.12 8.84
CA ILE A 54 1.58 -6.07 8.81
C ILE A 54 0.92 -4.70 9.01
N LEU A 55 1.46 -3.90 9.93
CA LEU A 55 1.05 -2.52 10.09
C LEU A 55 1.53 -1.71 8.88
N HIS A 56 0.58 -1.03 8.24
CA HIS A 56 0.81 -0.27 7.02
C HIS A 56 -0.14 0.92 6.94
N ALA A 57 0.23 1.92 6.15
CA ALA A 57 -0.58 3.11 5.90
C ALA A 57 -0.40 3.59 4.46
N ALA A 58 -1.45 4.17 3.89
CA ALA A 58 -1.35 4.97 2.69
C ALA A 58 -1.08 6.43 3.08
N LEU A 59 0.08 6.96 2.71
CA LEU A 59 0.42 8.35 2.97
C LEU A 59 -0.32 9.28 2.01
N GLY A 60 -0.52 10.53 2.45
CA GLY A 60 -1.10 11.59 1.62
C GLY A 60 -0.21 11.90 0.41
N VAL A 61 -0.84 12.32 -0.68
CA VAL A 61 -0.12 12.88 -1.82
C VAL A 61 0.37 14.29 -1.48
N SER A 62 1.46 14.72 -2.12
CA SER A 62 1.95 16.09 -1.97
C SER A 62 1.01 17.10 -2.63
N ARG A 63 1.12 18.38 -2.24
CA ARG A 63 0.27 19.46 -2.77
C ARG A 63 0.46 19.73 -4.27
N ILE A 64 1.58 19.31 -4.83
CA ILE A 64 1.89 19.48 -6.26
C ILE A 64 1.28 18.37 -7.12
N CYS A 65 0.77 17.30 -6.50
CA CYS A 65 0.09 16.22 -7.21
C CYS A 65 -1.28 16.69 -7.69
N THR A 66 -1.48 16.70 -9.00
CA THR A 66 -2.76 17.04 -9.65
C THR A 66 -3.56 15.81 -10.08
N ALA A 67 -3.03 14.61 -9.83
CA ALA A 67 -3.64 13.34 -10.20
C ALA A 67 -4.31 12.66 -8.99
N ALA A 68 -5.37 11.90 -9.24
CA ALA A 68 -5.94 11.02 -8.22
C ALA A 68 -5.03 9.81 -7.97
N ARG A 69 -4.89 9.41 -6.70
CA ARG A 69 -4.25 8.15 -6.32
C ARG A 69 -5.30 7.05 -6.27
N VAL A 70 -5.35 6.21 -7.31
CA VAL A 70 -6.34 5.14 -7.45
C VAL A 70 -5.69 3.78 -7.19
N THR A 71 -6.29 3.00 -6.30
CA THR A 71 -5.86 1.64 -5.95
C THR A 71 -7.00 0.66 -6.01
N LEU A 72 -6.72 -0.54 -6.51
CA LEU A 72 -7.60 -1.71 -6.33
C LEU A 72 -7.01 -2.59 -5.23
N MET A 73 -7.86 -3.02 -4.30
CA MET A 73 -7.43 -3.77 -3.13
C MET A 73 -8.19 -5.08 -3.00
N PHE A 74 -7.45 -6.18 -2.85
CA PHE A 74 -8.01 -7.51 -2.61
C PHE A 74 -7.51 -8.03 -1.26
N LYS A 75 -8.41 -8.69 -0.53
CA LYS A 75 -8.07 -9.53 0.62
C LYS A 75 -8.31 -10.98 0.23
N ALA A 76 -7.28 -11.80 0.39
CA ALA A 76 -7.33 -13.22 0.10
C ALA A 76 -6.99 -14.00 1.36
N GLY A 77 -7.82 -15.00 1.66
CA GLY A 77 -7.65 -15.87 2.80
C GLY A 77 -8.06 -17.29 2.44
N ARG A 78 -7.50 -18.27 3.13
CA ARG A 78 -8.05 -19.62 3.09
C ARG A 78 -9.32 -19.64 3.94
N SER A 79 -10.44 -20.08 3.37
CA SER A 79 -11.57 -20.53 4.18
C SER A 79 -11.15 -21.85 4.81
N SER A 80 -11.16 -21.90 6.14
CA SER A 80 -11.11 -23.16 6.90
C SER A 80 -12.30 -24.04 6.57
#